data_AF-A0A525BVS0-F1
#
_entry.id   AF-A0A525BVS0-F1
#
_cell.length_a   1.000
_cell.length_b   1.000
_cell.length_c   1.000
_cell.angle_alpha   90.00
_cell.angle_beta   90.00
_cell.angle_gamma   90.00
#
_symmetry.space_group_name_H-M   'P 1'
#
loop_
_entity.id
_entity.type
_entity.pdbx_description
1 polymer ?
#
loop_
_entity_poly.entity_id
_entity_poly.type
_entity_poly.pdbx_seq_one_letter_code
_entity_poly.pdbx_strand_id
1 'polypeptide(L)'
;MRSILRHMSWKLKGMHVYALVGKSGTGISFRSALIMDKFNITHMIDDGLLIRKDKIIAGRSAKREDAYLAAVKTAIFADRSHRENVMQALKSDNVKSLLILGTSDKMITRITETLDLPSPTRIIRIEE
;
A
#
# COMPACT_ATOMS: atom_id res chain seq x y z
N MET A 1 -8.80 20.94 3.79
CA MET A 1 -9.74 20.62 4.88
C MET A 1 -10.31 19.19 4.85
N ARG A 2 -10.73 18.64 3.69
CA ARG A 2 -11.34 17.29 3.61
C ARG A 2 -10.40 16.09 3.88
N SER A 3 -9.09 16.20 3.62
CA SER A 3 -8.11 15.11 3.86
C SER A 3 -7.81 14.90 5.35
N ILE A 4 -7.65 15.97 6.13
CA ILE A 4 -7.38 15.88 7.58
C ILE A 4 -8.48 15.09 8.32
N LEU A 5 -9.74 15.37 8.00
CA LEU A 5 -10.90 14.68 8.58
C LEU A 5 -10.92 13.17 8.29
N ARG A 6 -10.45 12.74 7.11
CA ARG A 6 -10.45 11.32 6.74
C ARG A 6 -9.25 10.56 7.29
N HIS A 7 -8.08 11.19 7.38
CA HIS A 7 -6.93 10.63 8.11
C HIS A 7 -7.29 10.38 9.58
N MET A 8 -8.06 11.28 10.20
CA MET A 8 -8.60 11.06 11.55
C MET A 8 -9.53 9.85 11.62
N SER A 9 -10.39 9.63 10.61
CA SER A 9 -11.32 8.49 10.61
C SER A 9 -10.60 7.13 10.65
N TRP A 10 -9.46 7.00 9.96
CA TRP A 10 -8.66 5.77 9.98
C TRP A 10 -7.91 5.58 11.29
N LYS A 11 -7.38 6.67 11.86
CA LYS A 11 -6.72 6.63 13.18
C LYS A 11 -7.72 6.24 14.28
N LEU A 12 -8.94 6.78 14.24
CA LEU A 12 -10.02 6.41 15.17
C LEU A 12 -10.46 4.94 14.99
N LYS A 13 -10.33 4.38 13.79
CA LYS A 13 -10.55 2.94 13.53
C LYS A 13 -9.39 2.03 13.96
N GLY A 14 -8.30 2.60 14.47
CA GLY A 14 -7.13 1.85 14.92
C GLY A 14 -6.31 1.26 13.76
N MET A 15 -6.31 1.88 12.58
CA MET A 15 -5.51 1.38 11.45
C MET A 15 -4.03 1.78 11.62
N HIS A 16 -3.14 0.79 11.53
CA HIS A 16 -1.68 0.95 11.57
C HIS A 16 -1.08 0.71 10.19
N VAL A 17 -0.36 1.71 9.67
CA VAL A 17 0.30 1.64 8.37
C VAL A 17 1.80 1.47 8.56
N TYR A 18 2.38 0.50 7.86
CA TYR A 18 3.81 0.22 7.78
C TYR A 18 4.25 0.39 6.34
N ALA A 19 5.53 0.72 6.14
CA ALA A 19 6.11 0.75 4.80
C ALA A 19 7.39 -0.05 4.75
N LEU A 20 7.62 -0.74 3.63
CA LEU A 20 8.87 -1.37 3.27
C LEU A 20 9.38 -0.75 1.97
N VAL A 21 10.56 -0.14 2.04
CA VAL A 21 11.21 0.53 0.92
C VAL A 21 12.47 -0.22 0.53
N GLY A 22 12.61 -0.55 -0.75
CA GLY A 22 13.82 -1.16 -1.29
C GLY A 22 13.90 -1.03 -2.81
N LYS A 23 15.09 -1.14 -3.40
CA LYS A 23 15.21 -1.18 -4.87
C LYS A 23 14.66 -2.49 -5.43
N SER A 24 14.27 -2.49 -6.70
CA SER A 24 13.87 -3.72 -7.39
C SER A 24 14.99 -4.77 -7.32
N GLY A 25 14.63 -6.03 -7.08
CA GLY A 25 15.59 -7.13 -6.96
C GLY A 25 16.21 -7.32 -5.56
N THR A 26 15.95 -6.45 -4.58
CA THR A 26 16.55 -6.53 -3.22
C THR A 26 15.85 -7.51 -2.26
N GLY A 27 15.01 -8.41 -2.80
CA GLY A 27 14.26 -9.37 -1.99
C GLY A 27 13.08 -8.78 -1.21
N ILE A 28 12.50 -7.67 -1.67
CA ILE A 28 11.32 -7.01 -1.04
C ILE A 28 10.20 -8.00 -0.77
N SER A 29 9.84 -8.85 -1.74
CA SER A 29 8.75 -9.81 -1.59
C SER A 29 9.02 -10.87 -0.51
N PHE A 30 10.28 -11.26 -0.31
CA PHE A 30 10.65 -12.16 0.79
C PHE A 30 10.62 -11.43 2.14
N ARG A 31 11.21 -10.22 2.19
CA ARG A 31 11.24 -9.41 3.42
C ARG A 31 9.84 -8.93 3.84
N SER A 32 8.93 -8.70 2.89
CA SER A 32 7.55 -8.30 3.20
C SER A 32 6.82 -9.41 3.97
N ALA A 33 6.97 -10.67 3.57
CA ALA A 33 6.40 -11.80 4.29
C ALA A 33 6.90 -11.87 5.74
N LEU A 34 8.21 -11.73 5.96
CA LEU A 34 8.80 -11.72 7.30
C LEU A 34 8.31 -10.56 8.17
N ILE A 35 8.17 -9.37 7.58
CA ILE A 35 7.66 -8.17 8.28
C ILE A 35 6.18 -8.35 8.62
N MET A 36 5.40 -8.89 7.69
CA MET A 36 3.98 -9.13 7.91
C MET A 36 3.76 -10.11 9.06
N ASP A 37 4.51 -11.20 9.11
CA ASP A 37 4.46 -12.15 10.23
C ASP A 37 4.89 -11.49 11.55
N LYS A 38 6.08 -10.86 11.57
CA LYS A 38 6.66 -10.23 12.77
C LYS A 38 5.76 -9.17 13.40
N PHE A 39 5.03 -8.39 12.60
CA PHE A 39 4.16 -7.32 13.08
C PHE A 39 2.66 -7.67 13.02
N ASN A 40 2.32 -8.94 12.76
CA ASN A 40 0.94 -9.41 12.61
C ASN A 40 0.12 -8.55 11.62
N ILE A 41 0.73 -8.21 10.49
CA ILE A 41 0.12 -7.43 9.42
C ILE A 41 -0.62 -8.38 8.49
N THR A 42 -1.90 -8.11 8.29
CA THR A 42 -2.78 -9.02 7.52
C THR A 42 -2.93 -8.61 6.06
N HIS A 43 -2.64 -7.35 5.74
CA HIS A 43 -2.85 -6.75 4.42
C HIS A 43 -1.59 -6.09 3.89
N MET A 44 -1.44 -6.11 2.57
CA MET A 44 -0.35 -5.47 1.86
C MET A 44 -0.86 -4.72 0.63
N ILE A 45 -0.26 -3.55 0.36
CA ILE A 45 -0.31 -2.88 -0.94
C ILE A 45 1.00 -3.20 -1.68
N ASP A 46 0.89 -3.77 -2.88
CA ASP A 46 2.02 -4.07 -3.75
C ASP A 46 1.64 -3.82 -5.22
N ASP A 47 2.40 -2.97 -5.91
CA ASP A 47 2.26 -2.70 -7.35
C ASP A 47 0.81 -2.50 -7.84
N GLY A 48 0.00 -1.73 -7.11
CA GLY A 48 -1.39 -1.43 -7.48
C GLY A 48 -2.43 -2.44 -6.99
N LEU A 49 -2.02 -3.45 -6.22
CA LEU A 49 -2.89 -4.47 -5.65
C LEU A 49 -3.09 -4.26 -4.14
N LEU A 50 -4.28 -4.60 -3.66
CA LEU A 50 -4.53 -4.90 -2.26
C LEU A 50 -4.57 -6.41 -2.07
N ILE A 51 -3.70 -6.91 -1.20
CA ILE A 51 -3.48 -8.32 -0.96
C ILE A 51 -3.76 -8.60 0.52
N ARG A 52 -4.47 -9.70 0.80
CA ARG A 52 -4.66 -10.24 2.16
C ARG A 52 -4.11 -11.65 2.19
N LYS A 53 -3.08 -11.87 3.01
CA LYS A 53 -2.25 -13.09 2.97
C LYS A 53 -1.74 -13.30 1.54
N ASP A 54 -2.24 -14.33 0.84
CA ASP A 54 -1.83 -14.66 -0.54
C ASP A 54 -2.93 -14.40 -1.57
N LYS A 55 -4.02 -13.72 -1.19
CA LYS A 55 -5.16 -13.45 -2.08
C LYS A 55 -5.23 -11.98 -2.44
N ILE A 56 -5.32 -11.70 -3.74
CA ILE A 56 -5.66 -10.38 -4.26
C ILE A 56 -7.11 -10.10 -3.91
N ILE A 57 -7.34 -9.04 -3.14
CA ILE A 57 -8.68 -8.59 -2.71
C ILE A 57 -9.22 -7.53 -3.65
N ALA A 58 -8.36 -6.64 -4.16
CA ALA A 58 -8.74 -5.57 -5.07
C ALA A 58 -7.54 -5.05 -5.87
N GLY A 59 -7.85 -4.25 -6.89
CA GLY A 59 -6.85 -3.56 -7.69
C GLY A 59 -6.38 -4.29 -8.94
N ARG A 60 -5.52 -3.60 -9.70
CA ARG A 60 -4.89 -4.09 -10.93
C ARG A 60 -3.38 -4.03 -10.73
N SER A 61 -2.67 -5.04 -11.22
CA SER A 61 -1.22 -5.09 -11.07
C SER A 61 -0.54 -4.21 -12.11
N ALA A 62 0.37 -3.34 -11.65
CA ALA A 62 1.25 -2.56 -12.52
C ALA A 62 2.13 -3.45 -13.42
N LYS A 63 2.38 -4.71 -13.03
CA LYS A 63 3.16 -5.68 -13.82
C LYS A 63 2.44 -6.14 -15.10
N ARG A 64 1.13 -5.87 -15.22
CA ARG A 64 0.32 -6.19 -16.41
C ARG A 64 0.20 -5.02 -17.38
N GLU A 65 0.79 -3.87 -17.07
CA GLU A 65 0.76 -2.70 -17.92
C GLU A 65 1.95 -2.74 -18.89
N ASP A 66 1.69 -2.59 -20.19
CA ASP A 66 2.75 -2.63 -21.21
C ASP A 66 3.65 -1.38 -21.18
N ALA A 67 3.05 -0.23 -20.87
CA ALA A 67 3.75 1.04 -20.85
C ALA A 67 4.27 1.37 -19.44
N TYR A 68 5.55 1.71 -19.32
CA TYR A 68 6.18 2.10 -18.04
C TYR A 68 5.39 3.19 -17.29
N LEU A 69 4.96 4.24 -17.99
CA LEU A 69 4.19 5.32 -17.37
C LEU A 69 2.81 4.83 -16.86
N ALA A 70 2.18 3.89 -17.56
CA ALA A 70 0.94 3.27 -17.11
C ALA A 70 1.18 2.41 -15.87
N ALA A 71 2.24 1.60 -15.85
CA ALA A 71 2.65 0.81 -14.69
C ALA A 71 2.85 1.70 -13.45
N VAL A 72 3.60 2.80 -13.58
CA VAL A 72 3.81 3.75 -12.48
C VAL A 72 2.48 4.35 -11.99
N LYS A 73 1.61 4.78 -12.91
CA LYS A 73 0.29 5.33 -12.55
C LYS A 73 -0.58 4.31 -11.83
N THR A 74 -0.58 3.05 -12.26
CA THR A 74 -1.30 1.95 -11.61
C THR A 74 -0.74 1.66 -10.23
N ALA A 75 0.59 1.61 -10.06
CA ALA A 75 1.24 1.34 -8.77
C ALA A 75 0.95 2.41 -7.71
N ILE A 76 0.79 3.67 -8.12
CA ILE A 76 0.44 4.78 -7.21
C ILE A 76 -1.07 5.08 -7.17
N PHE A 77 -1.91 4.24 -7.78
CA PHE A 77 -3.38 4.38 -7.81
C PHE A 77 -3.85 5.71 -8.41
N ALA A 78 -3.18 6.20 -9.45
CA ALA A 78 -3.49 7.49 -10.07
C ALA A 78 -4.85 7.48 -10.79
N ASP A 79 -5.24 6.34 -11.35
CA ASP A 79 -6.56 6.15 -11.97
C ASP A 79 -7.67 6.18 -10.90
N ARG A 80 -8.70 6.97 -11.17
CA ARG A 80 -9.80 7.19 -10.21
C ARG A 80 -10.59 5.91 -9.95
N SER A 81 -10.93 5.17 -10.99
CA SER A 81 -11.75 3.96 -10.86
C SER A 81 -11.02 2.87 -10.06
N HIS A 82 -9.74 2.68 -10.34
CA HIS A 82 -8.85 1.76 -9.63
C HIS A 82 -8.70 2.14 -8.16
N ARG A 83 -8.43 3.43 -7.89
CA ARG A 83 -8.36 3.95 -6.53
C ARG A 83 -9.64 3.70 -5.76
N GLU A 84 -10.80 4.02 -6.33
CA GLU A 84 -12.10 3.84 -5.68
C GLU A 84 -12.38 2.37 -5.35
N ASN A 85 -12.07 1.45 -6.27
CA ASN A 85 -12.17 0.00 -6.05
C ASN A 85 -11.33 -0.46 -4.84
N VAL A 86 -10.08 -0.03 -4.76
CA VAL A 86 -9.16 -0.42 -3.68
C VAL A 86 -9.54 0.23 -2.35
N MET A 87 -9.93 1.51 -2.35
CA MET A 87 -10.40 2.20 -1.14
C MET A 87 -11.69 1.58 -0.59
N GLN A 88 -12.59 1.11 -1.46
CA GLN A 88 -13.80 0.41 -1.03
C GLN A 88 -13.43 -0.92 -0.36
N ALA A 89 -12.54 -1.71 -0.97
CA ALA A 89 -12.08 -2.97 -0.38
C ALA A 89 -11.38 -2.78 0.97
N LEU A 90 -10.51 -1.78 1.11
CA LEU A 90 -9.87 -1.43 2.39
C LEU A 90 -10.90 -1.15 3.50
N LYS A 91 -12.01 -0.48 3.16
CA LYS A 91 -13.08 -0.17 4.12
C LYS A 91 -13.92 -1.40 4.44
N SER A 92 -14.35 -2.15 3.42
CA SER A 92 -15.20 -3.33 3.54
C SER A 92 -14.51 -4.46 4.31
N ASP A 93 -13.19 -4.62 4.15
CA ASP A 93 -12.42 -5.64 4.86
C ASP A 93 -11.99 -5.21 6.28
N ASN A 94 -12.38 -4.00 6.72
CA ASN A 94 -12.06 -3.44 8.03
C ASN A 94 -10.56 -3.53 8.37
N VAL A 95 -9.70 -3.16 7.42
CA VAL A 95 -8.24 -3.31 7.54
C VAL A 95 -7.72 -2.57 8.78
N LYS A 96 -7.05 -3.32 9.67
CA LYS A 96 -6.43 -2.80 10.91
C LYS A 96 -4.93 -2.63 10.81
N SER A 97 -4.26 -3.43 10.00
CA SER A 97 -2.82 -3.39 9.79
C SER A 97 -2.53 -3.54 8.30
N LEU A 98 -1.74 -2.61 7.75
CA LEU A 98 -1.42 -2.54 6.33
C LEU A 98 0.08 -2.31 6.12
N LEU A 99 0.71 -3.14 5.29
CA LEU A 99 2.07 -2.92 4.80
C LEU A 99 2.01 -2.33 3.39
N ILE A 100 2.74 -1.24 3.13
CA ILE A 100 2.85 -0.65 1.80
C ILE A 100 4.25 -0.90 1.27
N LEU A 101 4.35 -1.52 0.11
CA LEU A 101 5.61 -1.72 -0.59
C LEU A 101 5.87 -0.57 -1.56
N GLY A 102 7.14 -0.19 -1.69
CA GLY A 102 7.54 0.83 -2.65
C GLY A 102 9.04 0.87 -2.86
N THR A 103 9.46 1.55 -3.92
CA THR A 103 10.88 1.69 -4.27
C THR A 103 11.53 2.93 -3.71
N SER A 104 10.74 3.87 -3.18
CA SER A 104 11.22 5.10 -2.57
C SER A 104 10.22 5.65 -1.55
N ASP A 105 10.71 6.47 -0.63
CA ASP A 105 9.85 7.20 0.32
C ASP A 105 8.79 8.06 -0.40
N LYS A 106 9.17 8.68 -1.52
CA LYS A 106 8.25 9.47 -2.35
C LYS A 106 7.09 8.63 -2.88
N MET A 107 7.35 7.38 -3.28
CA MET A 107 6.32 6.45 -3.75
C MET A 107 5.36 6.09 -2.60
N ILE A 108 5.89 5.77 -1.42
CA ILE A 108 5.09 5.47 -0.23
C ILE A 108 4.18 6.64 0.11
N THR A 109 4.73 7.86 0.20
CA THR A 109 3.95 9.08 0.45
C THR A 109 2.84 9.21 -0.58
N ARG A 110 3.16 9.06 -1.87
CA ARG A 110 2.16 9.19 -2.94
C ARG A 110 1.03 8.16 -2.83
N ILE A 111 1.34 6.91 -2.49
CA ILE A 111 0.33 5.87 -2.28
C ILE A 111 -0.56 6.23 -1.09
N THR A 112 0.03 6.61 0.05
CA THR A 112 -0.74 6.95 1.25
C THR A 112 -1.67 8.15 1.03
N GLU A 113 -1.19 9.21 0.37
CA GLU A 113 -2.03 10.36 0.00
C GLU A 113 -3.14 9.98 -0.97
N THR A 114 -2.81 9.17 -1.98
CA THR A 114 -3.77 8.81 -3.04
C THR A 114 -4.87 7.92 -2.50
N LEU A 115 -4.56 7.01 -1.58
CA LEU A 115 -5.54 6.14 -0.91
C LEU A 115 -6.13 6.77 0.37
N ASP A 116 -5.76 8.01 0.70
CA ASP A 116 -6.23 8.75 1.89
C ASP A 116 -6.00 7.96 3.19
N LEU A 117 -4.83 7.33 3.27
CA LEU A 117 -4.35 6.52 4.39
C LEU A 117 -3.55 7.37 5.38
N PRO A 118 -3.50 7.00 6.67
CA PRO A 118 -2.53 7.54 7.60
C PRO A 118 -1.11 7.39 7.05
N SER A 119 -0.26 8.37 7.36
CA SER A 119 1.18 8.25 7.12
C SER A 119 1.73 7.01 7.84
N PRO A 120 2.73 6.32 7.27
CA PRO A 120 3.28 5.12 7.89
C PRO A 120 3.83 5.42 9.28
N THR A 121 3.43 4.62 10.25
CA THR A 121 3.96 4.69 11.63
C THR A 121 5.42 4.22 11.68
N ARG A 122 5.81 3.36 10.73
CA ARG A 122 7.18 2.85 10.59
C ARG A 122 7.52 2.64 9.13
N ILE A 123 8.68 3.13 8.70
CA ILE A 123 9.27 2.87 7.39
C ILE A 123 10.52 2.02 7.60
N ILE A 124 10.52 0.81 7.02
CA ILE A 124 11.63 -0.13 7.05
C ILE A 124 12.33 -0.03 5.69
N ARG A 125 13.64 0.19 5.69
CA ARG A 125 14.43 0.30 4.47
C ARG A 125 15.27 -0.96 4.29
N ILE A 126 15.31 -1.47 3.08
CA ILE A 126 16.26 -2.48 2.65
C ILE A 126 17.52 -1.74 2.21
N GLU A 127 18.49 -1.71 3.10
CA GLU A 127 19.86 -1.32 2.76
C GLU A 127 20.47 -2.45 1.91
N GLU A 128 21.23 -2.05 0.88
CA GLU A 128 22.07 -2.95 0.07
C GLU A 128 23.27 -3.43 0.89
#